data_AF-A0A8J6IVI8-F1
#
_entry.id   AF-A0A8J6IVI8-F1
#
_cell.length_a   1.000
_cell.length_b   1.000
_cell.length_c   1.000
_cell.angle_alpha   90.00
_cell.angle_beta   90.00
_cell.angle_gamma   90.00
#
_symmetry.space_group_name_H-M   'P 1'
#
loop_
_entity.id
_entity.type
_entity.pdbx_description
1 polymer ?
#
loop_
_entity_poly.entity_id
_entity_poly.type
_entity_poly.pdbx_seq_one_letter_code
_entity_poly.pdbx_strand_id
1 'polypeptide(L)'
;MSAKKIWISWLSEQEDPVLQQTLRDLQSVGLLVSGAPFIDDLEKCAWTELAEHLCAEPDIWLIGGTPEQFAQPSVRYALSLISLNLSINKPALPVFVFNAQDQQSISLPPLCHNFTVLTSGPGWAAKVVAGAYSNTKNQLETGVHVNMIAQSAIGQWFELGPEQQSANWQGAMFGIPKGQGEILFQAVGQRGQLPDKTVNEYPMNGIELEINGDEYVACALKNTVSDQQAYYIKVKGFPSNIIIGDHPETADAEVHCIQLS
;
A
#
# COMPACT_ATOMS: atom_id res chain seq x y z
N MET A 1 -1.13 15.52 -29.61
CA MET A 1 -1.28 14.79 -28.33
C MET A 1 -0.09 15.18 -27.47
N SER A 2 -0.31 15.62 -26.23
CA SER A 2 0.79 15.89 -25.29
C SER A 2 1.54 14.59 -24.99
N ALA A 3 2.86 14.64 -24.95
CA ALA A 3 3.67 13.48 -24.55
C ALA A 3 3.33 13.09 -23.11
N LYS A 4 3.16 11.78 -22.87
CA LYS A 4 2.83 11.21 -21.56
C LYS A 4 4.05 11.25 -20.64
N LYS A 5 3.83 11.63 -19.38
CA LYS A 5 4.88 11.67 -18.34
C LYS A 5 4.99 10.34 -17.64
N ILE A 6 6.19 9.78 -17.57
CA ILE A 6 6.47 8.57 -16.82
C ILE A 6 7.43 8.89 -15.67
N TRP A 7 7.05 8.46 -14.47
CA TRP A 7 7.93 8.47 -13.30
C TRP A 7 8.55 7.09 -13.12
N ILE A 8 9.88 7.05 -12.96
CA ILE A 8 10.64 5.83 -12.71
C ILE A 8 11.14 5.81 -11.28
N SER A 9 10.82 4.73 -10.56
CA SER A 9 11.44 4.40 -9.27
C SER A 9 12.36 3.20 -9.48
N TRP A 10 13.64 3.33 -9.13
CA TRP A 10 14.60 2.24 -9.29
C TRP A 10 15.09 1.72 -7.93
N LEU A 11 14.99 0.41 -7.69
CA LEU A 11 15.33 -0.20 -6.40
C LEU A 11 16.85 -0.31 -6.15
N SER A 12 17.69 -0.10 -7.16
CA SER A 12 19.15 -0.06 -6.99
C SER A 12 19.64 1.34 -6.62
N GLU A 13 20.49 1.42 -5.60
CA GLU A 13 21.23 2.64 -5.23
C GLU A 13 22.51 2.85 -6.06
N GLN A 14 22.93 1.83 -6.82
CA GLN A 14 24.14 1.85 -7.64
C GLN A 14 23.83 2.22 -9.09
N GLU A 15 24.83 2.76 -9.80
CA GLU A 15 24.73 2.96 -11.25
C GLU A 15 24.42 1.64 -11.95
N ASP A 16 23.19 1.53 -12.46
CA ASP A 16 22.69 0.35 -13.14
C ASP A 16 22.66 0.60 -14.66
N PRO A 17 23.49 -0.11 -15.46
CA PRO A 17 23.45 -0.01 -16.92
C PRO A 17 22.08 -0.33 -17.51
N VAL A 18 21.30 -1.21 -16.84
CA VAL A 18 19.94 -1.56 -17.25
C VAL A 18 19.01 -0.35 -17.12
N LEU A 19 19.15 0.45 -16.06
CA LEU A 19 18.40 1.70 -15.91
C LEU A 19 18.71 2.67 -17.07
N GLN A 20 19.98 2.85 -17.42
CA GLN A 20 20.36 3.76 -18.52
C GLN A 20 19.77 3.32 -19.87
N GLN A 21 19.74 2.01 -20.13
CA GLN A 21 19.08 1.47 -21.32
C GLN A 21 17.56 1.69 -21.26
N THR A 22 16.94 1.41 -20.10
CA THR A 22 15.50 1.61 -19.85
C THR A 22 15.08 3.05 -20.13
N LEU A 23 15.86 4.04 -19.68
CA LEU A 23 15.63 5.46 -19.93
C LEU A 23 15.63 5.78 -21.43
N ARG A 24 16.62 5.27 -22.18
CA ARG A 24 16.72 5.47 -23.64
C ARG A 24 15.56 4.84 -24.39
N ASP A 25 15.17 3.63 -24.01
CA ASP A 25 14.07 2.90 -24.66
C ASP A 25 12.74 3.66 -24.49
N LEU A 26 12.44 4.15 -23.28
CA LEU A 26 11.22 4.92 -23.00
C LEU A 26 11.21 6.29 -23.70
N GLN A 27 12.35 6.97 -23.76
CA GLN A 27 12.48 8.22 -24.52
C GLN A 27 12.28 7.98 -26.03
N SER A 28 12.77 6.86 -26.56
CA SER A 28 12.64 6.52 -27.99
C SER A 28 11.20 6.34 -28.46
N VAL A 29 10.29 5.99 -27.53
CA VAL A 29 8.86 5.83 -27.80
C VAL A 29 8.05 7.09 -27.45
N GLY A 30 8.72 8.22 -27.17
CA GLY A 30 8.11 9.53 -27.02
C GLY A 30 7.54 9.84 -25.62
N LEU A 31 7.98 9.12 -24.58
CA LEU A 31 7.61 9.43 -23.20
C LEU A 31 8.51 10.53 -22.62
N LEU A 32 7.92 11.38 -21.78
CA LEU A 32 8.66 12.33 -20.95
C LEU A 32 9.10 11.62 -19.68
N VAL A 33 10.36 11.19 -19.66
CA VAL A 33 10.91 10.36 -18.59
C VAL A 33 11.48 11.22 -17.47
N SER A 34 11.08 10.93 -16.23
CA SER A 34 11.65 11.47 -15.00
C SER A 34 11.69 10.35 -13.95
N GLY A 35 12.47 10.52 -12.88
CA GLY A 35 12.55 9.48 -11.86
C GLY A 35 13.59 9.77 -10.79
N ALA A 36 13.57 8.93 -9.76
CA ALA A 36 14.52 8.93 -8.67
C ALA A 36 14.73 7.49 -8.16
N PRO A 37 15.81 7.21 -7.41
CA PRO A 37 15.94 5.97 -6.66
C PRO A 37 14.74 5.77 -5.72
N PHE A 38 14.33 4.52 -5.54
CA PHE A 38 13.35 4.15 -4.53
C PHE A 38 14.02 4.20 -3.15
N ILE A 39 13.49 5.00 -2.24
CA ILE A 39 14.05 5.17 -0.89
C ILE A 39 13.35 4.20 0.06
N ASP A 40 14.03 3.12 0.41
CA ASP A 40 13.54 2.12 1.37
C ASP A 40 13.91 2.51 2.82
N ASP A 41 13.22 3.52 3.34
CA ASP A 41 13.34 3.96 4.74
C ASP A 41 11.94 3.99 5.37
N LEU A 42 11.48 2.82 5.82
CA LEU A 42 10.17 2.65 6.42
C LEU A 42 10.03 3.38 7.77
N GLU A 43 11.11 3.50 8.54
CA GLU A 43 11.12 4.23 9.82
C GLU A 43 10.80 5.71 9.61
N LYS A 44 11.27 6.31 8.51
CA LYS A 44 10.90 7.68 8.13
C LYS A 44 9.66 7.76 7.25
N CYS A 45 9.00 6.65 6.96
CA CYS A 45 7.87 6.57 6.03
C CYS A 45 8.23 7.17 4.65
N ALA A 46 9.45 6.96 4.14
CA ALA A 46 9.93 7.61 2.91
C ALA A 46 9.09 7.30 1.66
N TRP A 47 8.35 6.20 1.66
CA TRP A 47 7.38 5.85 0.63
C TRP A 47 6.26 6.90 0.43
N THR A 48 5.97 7.72 1.45
CA THR A 48 4.91 8.73 1.42
C THR A 48 5.19 9.83 0.40
N GLU A 49 6.43 10.32 0.32
CA GLU A 49 6.84 11.32 -0.67
C GLU A 49 6.66 10.80 -2.11
N LEU A 50 7.00 9.52 -2.33
CA LEU A 50 6.77 8.87 -3.61
C LEU A 50 5.26 8.78 -3.91
N ALA A 51 4.44 8.32 -2.95
CA ALA A 51 2.99 8.20 -3.14
C ALA A 51 2.33 9.55 -3.47
N GLU A 52 2.71 10.62 -2.77
CA GLU A 52 2.23 11.98 -3.03
C GLU A 52 2.61 12.45 -4.44
N HIS A 53 3.88 12.24 -4.84
CA HIS A 53 4.34 12.60 -6.18
C HIS A 53 3.59 11.82 -7.27
N LEU A 54 3.42 10.50 -7.09
CA LEU A 54 2.68 9.65 -8.01
C LEU A 54 1.23 10.09 -8.18
N CYS A 55 0.59 10.58 -7.11
CA CYS A 55 -0.75 11.13 -7.16
C CYS A 55 -0.81 12.46 -7.94
N ALA A 56 0.18 13.33 -7.76
CA ALA A 56 0.16 14.68 -8.32
C ALA A 56 0.48 14.75 -9.83
N GLU A 57 1.56 14.09 -10.28
CA GLU A 57 2.19 14.49 -11.55
C GLU A 57 2.18 13.47 -12.69
N PRO A 58 2.65 12.22 -12.53
CA PRO A 58 2.91 11.36 -13.67
C PRO A 58 1.63 10.78 -14.26
N ASP A 59 1.68 10.45 -15.56
CA ASP A 59 0.65 9.66 -16.21
C ASP A 59 0.86 8.15 -16.03
N ILE A 60 2.09 7.73 -15.72
CA ILE A 60 2.53 6.34 -15.61
C ILE A 60 3.55 6.22 -14.49
N TRP A 61 3.47 5.16 -13.70
CA TRP A 61 4.56 4.75 -12.81
C TRP A 61 5.24 3.48 -13.34
N LEU A 62 6.56 3.50 -13.42
CA LEU A 62 7.37 2.30 -13.64
C LEU A 62 8.30 2.14 -12.44
N ILE A 63 8.24 0.97 -11.80
CA ILE A 63 9.21 0.58 -10.78
C ILE A 63 10.10 -0.53 -11.32
N GLY A 64 11.42 -0.36 -11.24
CA GLY A 64 12.39 -1.32 -11.75
C GLY A 64 13.35 -1.83 -10.69
N GLY A 65 13.77 -3.09 -10.83
CA GLY A 65 14.71 -3.74 -9.93
C GLY A 65 14.86 -5.23 -10.21
N THR A 66 15.65 -5.92 -9.39
CA THR A 66 15.85 -7.36 -9.47
C THR A 66 14.81 -8.12 -8.63
N PRO A 67 14.56 -9.41 -8.91
CA PRO A 67 13.68 -10.24 -8.10
C PRO A 67 14.06 -10.28 -6.62
N GLU A 68 15.36 -10.26 -6.29
CA GLU A 68 15.82 -10.23 -4.90
C GLU A 68 15.44 -8.93 -4.19
N GLN A 69 15.47 -7.79 -4.90
CA GLN A 69 15.06 -6.51 -4.34
C GLN A 69 13.55 -6.48 -4.08
N PHE A 70 12.75 -6.97 -5.04
CA PHE A 70 11.29 -7.12 -4.84
C PHE A 70 10.90 -8.16 -3.79
N ALA A 71 11.81 -9.07 -3.43
CA ALA A 71 11.61 -10.04 -2.36
C ALA A 71 11.88 -9.47 -0.96
N GLN A 72 12.50 -8.29 -0.85
CA GLN A 72 12.80 -7.68 0.45
C GLN A 72 11.49 -7.32 1.18
N PRO A 73 11.31 -7.75 2.44
CA PRO A 73 10.07 -7.49 3.19
C PRO A 73 9.73 -6.01 3.30
N SER A 74 10.74 -5.15 3.45
CA SER A 74 10.58 -3.69 3.55
C SER A 74 10.03 -3.07 2.27
N VAL A 75 10.61 -3.44 1.12
CA VAL A 75 10.13 -3.04 -0.21
C VAL A 75 8.70 -3.53 -0.43
N ARG A 76 8.41 -4.79 -0.10
CA ARG A 76 7.06 -5.36 -0.27
C ARG A 76 6.02 -4.61 0.57
N TYR A 77 6.34 -4.35 1.83
CA TYR A 77 5.51 -3.55 2.72
C TYR A 77 5.26 -2.14 2.16
N ALA A 78 6.32 -1.42 1.75
CA ALA A 78 6.19 -0.10 1.15
C ALA A 78 5.31 -0.10 -0.11
N LEU A 79 5.48 -1.09 -1.00
CA LEU A 79 4.68 -1.21 -2.22
C LEU A 79 3.21 -1.46 -1.93
N SER A 80 2.90 -2.27 -0.92
CA SER A 80 1.52 -2.46 -0.45
C SER A 80 0.90 -1.15 0.04
N LEU A 81 1.63 -0.34 0.81
CA LEU A 81 1.12 0.94 1.31
C LEU A 81 0.94 1.97 0.19
N ILE A 82 1.86 2.00 -0.79
CA ILE A 82 1.72 2.83 -2.00
C ILE A 82 0.50 2.36 -2.79
N SER A 83 0.29 1.05 -2.95
CA SER A 83 -0.86 0.52 -3.69
C SER A 83 -2.19 0.91 -3.04
N LEU A 84 -2.29 0.80 -1.71
CA LEU A 84 -3.46 1.29 -0.96
C LEU A 84 -3.70 2.78 -1.23
N ASN A 85 -2.66 3.60 -1.12
CA ASN A 85 -2.77 5.04 -1.37
C ASN A 85 -3.21 5.35 -2.81
N LEU A 86 -2.61 4.69 -3.81
CA LEU A 86 -2.97 4.86 -5.22
C LEU A 86 -4.40 4.42 -5.50
N SER A 87 -4.88 3.33 -4.89
CA SER A 87 -6.25 2.84 -5.08
C SER A 87 -7.32 3.86 -4.68
N ILE A 88 -6.99 4.73 -3.72
CA ILE A 88 -7.89 5.79 -3.22
C ILE A 88 -7.68 7.08 -4.01
N ASN A 89 -6.43 7.53 -4.14
CA ASN A 89 -6.13 8.89 -4.59
C ASN A 89 -5.92 8.98 -6.11
N LYS A 90 -5.47 7.91 -6.75
CA LYS A 90 -5.23 7.86 -8.20
C LYS A 90 -5.42 6.45 -8.78
N PRO A 91 -6.63 5.86 -8.66
CA PRO A 91 -6.87 4.48 -9.07
C PRO A 91 -6.60 4.24 -10.56
N ALA A 92 -6.65 5.28 -11.40
CA ALA A 92 -6.42 5.15 -12.84
C ALA A 92 -4.94 5.26 -13.27
N LEU A 93 -3.98 5.37 -12.34
CA LEU A 93 -2.56 5.43 -12.69
C LEU A 93 -2.06 4.05 -13.16
N PRO A 94 -1.64 3.85 -14.42
CA PRO A 94 -1.03 2.59 -14.83
C PRO A 94 0.31 2.39 -14.12
N VAL A 95 0.51 1.21 -13.53
CA VAL A 95 1.72 0.83 -12.82
C VAL A 95 2.38 -0.36 -13.51
N PHE A 96 3.65 -0.21 -13.85
CA PHE A 96 4.47 -1.25 -14.45
C PHE A 96 5.63 -1.63 -13.53
N VAL A 97 5.94 -2.93 -13.50
CA VAL A 97 7.10 -3.47 -12.79
C VAL A 97 8.10 -3.97 -13.81
N PHE A 98 9.26 -3.35 -13.89
CA PHE A 98 10.32 -3.75 -14.82
C PHE A 98 11.31 -4.68 -14.14
N ASN A 99 11.44 -5.89 -14.67
CA ASN A 99 12.41 -6.86 -14.19
C ASN A 99 13.78 -6.64 -14.84
N ALA A 100 14.75 -6.21 -14.04
CA ALA A 100 16.13 -6.03 -14.51
C ALA A 100 16.87 -7.35 -14.77
N GLN A 101 16.27 -8.51 -14.42
CA GLN A 101 16.84 -9.84 -14.63
C GLN A 101 15.84 -10.79 -15.32
N ASP A 102 15.80 -10.74 -16.65
CA ASP A 102 14.82 -11.41 -17.52
C ASP A 102 14.52 -12.90 -17.26
N GLN A 103 15.42 -13.64 -16.63
CA GLN A 103 15.30 -15.09 -16.48
C GLN A 103 14.57 -15.54 -15.21
N GLN A 104 14.26 -14.61 -14.30
CA GLN A 104 13.65 -14.91 -13.02
C GLN A 104 12.32 -14.16 -12.86
N SER A 105 11.28 -14.80 -12.33
CA SER A 105 10.00 -14.12 -12.12
C SER A 105 10.03 -13.23 -10.89
N ILE A 106 9.45 -12.03 -11.00
CA ILE A 106 9.19 -11.17 -9.84
C ILE A 106 7.87 -11.59 -9.19
N SER A 107 7.90 -11.79 -7.87
CA SER A 107 6.70 -11.95 -7.05
C SER A 107 6.37 -10.61 -6.39
N LEU A 108 5.12 -10.15 -6.51
CA LEU A 108 4.65 -8.91 -5.90
C LEU A 108 3.84 -9.20 -4.62
N PRO A 109 3.70 -8.23 -3.70
CA PRO A 109 2.76 -8.37 -2.61
C PRO A 109 1.31 -8.42 -3.13
N PRO A 110 0.37 -9.06 -2.42
CA PRO A 110 -1.01 -9.26 -2.90
C PRO A 110 -1.76 -7.98 -3.25
N LEU A 111 -1.49 -6.89 -2.53
CA LEU A 111 -2.09 -5.58 -2.83
C LEU A 111 -1.57 -4.94 -4.13
N CYS A 112 -0.52 -5.50 -4.74
CA CYS A 112 0.01 -5.05 -6.02
C CYS A 112 -0.44 -5.94 -7.20
N HIS A 113 -1.49 -6.75 -7.05
CA HIS A 113 -1.97 -7.67 -8.09
C HIS A 113 -2.35 -6.99 -9.42
N ASN A 114 -2.69 -5.70 -9.39
CA ASN A 114 -3.02 -4.92 -10.58
C ASN A 114 -1.79 -4.35 -11.31
N PHE A 115 -0.57 -4.52 -10.77
CA PHE A 115 0.63 -4.01 -11.40
C PHE A 115 1.05 -4.92 -12.56
N THR A 116 1.42 -4.33 -13.68
CA THR A 116 1.81 -5.10 -14.88
C THR A 116 3.31 -5.38 -14.86
N VAL A 117 3.69 -6.63 -14.65
CA VAL A 117 5.10 -7.06 -14.74
C VAL A 117 5.54 -7.12 -16.21
N LEU A 118 6.64 -6.45 -16.51
CA LEU A 118 7.28 -6.38 -17.82
C LEU A 118 8.53 -7.26 -17.86
N THR A 119 8.78 -7.82 -19.04
CA THR A 119 10.05 -8.49 -19.39
C THR A 119 10.81 -7.60 -20.39
N SER A 120 12.15 -7.64 -20.39
CA SER A 120 13.02 -6.79 -21.26
C SER A 120 12.98 -7.17 -22.74
N GLY A 121 11.99 -7.95 -23.17
CA GLY A 121 11.86 -8.38 -24.56
C GLY A 121 11.51 -7.23 -25.52
N PRO A 122 11.66 -7.45 -26.84
CA PRO A 122 11.33 -6.44 -27.85
C PRO A 122 9.93 -5.85 -27.67
N GLY A 123 9.83 -4.53 -27.75
CA GLY A 123 8.56 -3.79 -27.71
C GLY A 123 7.99 -3.57 -26.30
N TRP A 124 8.72 -3.88 -25.23
CA TRP A 124 8.28 -3.60 -23.85
C TRP A 124 7.95 -2.11 -23.64
N ALA A 125 8.78 -1.19 -24.16
CA ALA A 125 8.55 0.25 -24.05
C ALA A 125 7.26 0.69 -24.77
N ALA A 126 6.93 0.06 -25.91
CA ALA A 126 5.67 0.29 -26.61
C ALA A 126 4.45 -0.20 -25.80
N LYS A 127 4.59 -1.29 -25.02
CA LYS A 127 3.54 -1.76 -24.10
C LYS A 127 3.28 -0.73 -23.00
N VAL A 128 4.33 -0.10 -22.47
CA VAL A 128 4.21 0.98 -21.48
C VAL A 128 3.41 2.15 -22.06
N VAL A 129 3.75 2.60 -23.27
CA VAL A 129 3.01 3.66 -23.98
C VAL A 129 1.55 3.27 -24.21
N ALA A 130 1.29 2.04 -24.64
CA ALA A 130 -0.07 1.56 -24.87
C ALA A 130 -0.90 1.53 -23.58
N GLY A 131 -0.33 1.04 -22.47
CA GLY A 131 -1.04 0.98 -21.20
C GLY A 131 -1.30 2.35 -20.55
N ALA A 132 -0.56 3.39 -20.95
CA ALA A 132 -0.86 4.80 -20.61
C ALA A 132 -2.25 5.27 -21.04
N TYR A 133 -2.87 4.56 -21.99
CA TYR A 133 -4.22 4.81 -22.49
C TYR A 133 -5.21 3.72 -22.08
N SER A 134 -4.80 2.77 -21.23
CA SER A 134 -5.72 1.76 -20.70
C SER A 134 -6.68 2.37 -19.69
N ASN A 135 -7.89 1.81 -19.61
CA ASN A 135 -8.88 2.17 -18.59
C ASN A 135 -8.81 1.26 -17.36
N THR A 136 -7.70 0.53 -17.17
CA THR A 136 -7.50 -0.33 -16.01
C THR A 136 -7.41 0.51 -14.75
N LYS A 137 -8.15 0.11 -13.71
CA LYS A 137 -8.11 0.77 -12.40
C LYS A 137 -7.39 -0.13 -11.39
N ASN A 138 -6.45 0.42 -10.64
CA ASN A 138 -5.84 -0.20 -9.46
C ASN A 138 -6.77 -0.11 -8.25
N GLN A 139 -8.06 -0.37 -8.43
CA GLN A 139 -9.00 -0.41 -7.32
C GLN A 139 -8.77 -1.73 -6.56
N LEU A 140 -8.68 -1.64 -5.24
CA LEU A 140 -8.49 -2.80 -4.37
C LEU A 140 -9.83 -3.21 -3.77
N GLU A 141 -10.11 -4.51 -3.77
CA GLU A 141 -11.30 -5.10 -3.15
C GLU A 141 -10.87 -5.74 -1.83
N THR A 142 -10.77 -4.94 -0.78
CA THR A 142 -10.42 -5.39 0.57
C THR A 142 -11.64 -5.85 1.38
N GLY A 143 -12.86 -5.55 0.91
CA GLY A 143 -14.13 -5.80 1.63
C GLY A 143 -14.40 -4.81 2.76
N VAL A 144 -13.42 -3.94 3.07
CA VAL A 144 -13.45 -2.90 4.09
C VAL A 144 -12.69 -1.68 3.61
N HIS A 145 -13.01 -0.50 4.13
CA HIS A 145 -12.19 0.70 3.89
C HIS A 145 -10.86 0.55 4.62
N VAL A 146 -9.77 0.67 3.87
CA VAL A 146 -8.40 0.69 4.40
C VAL A 146 -7.61 1.80 3.73
N ASN A 147 -7.06 2.70 4.54
CA ASN A 147 -6.16 3.74 4.11
C ASN A 147 -4.99 3.87 5.10
N MET A 148 -3.95 4.60 4.69
CA MET A 148 -2.78 4.91 5.52
C MET A 148 -2.57 6.40 5.61
N ILE A 149 -2.43 6.89 6.85
CA ILE A 149 -1.93 8.23 7.13
C ILE A 149 -0.56 8.07 7.75
N ALA A 150 0.48 8.50 7.05
CA ALA A 150 1.85 8.35 7.51
C ALA A 150 2.67 9.59 7.19
N GLN A 151 3.51 10.01 8.14
CA GLN A 151 4.57 11.00 7.95
C GLN A 151 5.66 10.74 9.00
N SER A 152 6.91 11.12 8.71
CA SER A 152 8.05 10.89 9.62
C SER A 152 7.81 11.40 11.05
N ALA A 153 7.11 12.53 11.22
CA ALA A 153 6.86 13.13 12.54
C ALA A 153 5.79 12.41 13.38
N ILE A 154 4.80 11.77 12.74
CA ILE A 154 3.65 11.15 13.43
C ILE A 154 3.70 9.62 13.41
N GLY A 155 4.59 9.04 12.60
CA GLY A 155 4.65 7.61 12.30
C GLY A 155 3.57 7.19 11.31
N GLN A 156 3.23 5.90 11.30
CA GLN A 156 2.21 5.33 10.43
C GLN A 156 0.91 5.03 11.21
N TRP A 157 -0.21 5.34 10.57
CA TRP A 157 -1.54 5.10 11.09
C TRP A 157 -2.39 4.42 10.03
N PHE A 158 -3.01 3.31 10.41
CA PHE A 158 -4.09 2.71 9.64
C PHE A 158 -5.37 3.49 9.89
N GLU A 159 -6.09 3.79 8.82
CA GLU A 159 -7.45 4.32 8.84
C GLU A 159 -8.39 3.24 8.29
N LEU A 160 -9.26 2.71 9.14
CA LEU A 160 -10.06 1.52 8.87
C LEU A 160 -11.54 1.83 9.04
N GLY A 161 -12.42 1.14 8.31
CA GLY A 161 -13.84 1.27 8.56
C GLY A 161 -14.72 0.54 7.55
N PRO A 162 -16.04 0.67 7.66
CA PRO A 162 -16.96 0.17 6.66
C PRO A 162 -16.71 0.84 5.30
N GLU A 163 -16.96 0.09 4.22
CA GLU A 163 -17.02 0.66 2.88
C GLU A 163 -18.12 1.73 2.79
N GLN A 164 -18.02 2.64 1.82
CA GLN A 164 -19.05 3.67 1.63
C GLN A 164 -20.43 3.04 1.42
N GLN A 165 -21.47 3.58 2.07
CA GLN A 165 -22.86 3.09 1.96
C GLN A 165 -23.07 1.65 2.48
N SER A 166 -22.10 1.07 3.20
CA SER A 166 -22.26 -0.22 3.88
C SER A 166 -22.79 -0.03 5.31
N ALA A 167 -23.12 -1.13 6.00
CA ALA A 167 -23.62 -1.07 7.37
C ALA A 167 -22.53 -0.58 8.35
N ASN A 168 -22.96 0.14 9.38
CA ASN A 168 -22.05 0.58 10.44
C ASN A 168 -21.48 -0.63 11.20
N TRP A 169 -20.19 -0.59 11.49
CA TRP A 169 -19.56 -1.55 12.38
C TRP A 169 -20.02 -1.34 13.82
N GLN A 170 -20.28 -2.43 14.54
CA GLN A 170 -20.68 -2.42 15.96
C GLN A 170 -19.46 -2.72 16.84
N GLY A 171 -18.59 -1.72 16.94
CA GLY A 171 -17.23 -1.91 17.46
C GLY A 171 -16.25 -2.30 16.37
N ALA A 172 -14.97 -2.32 16.71
CA ALA A 172 -13.91 -2.63 15.77
C ALA A 172 -12.76 -3.34 16.49
N MET A 173 -12.08 -4.21 15.77
CA MET A 173 -10.87 -4.90 16.18
C MET A 173 -9.79 -4.73 15.12
N PHE A 174 -8.56 -4.56 15.57
CA PHE A 174 -7.38 -4.57 14.73
C PHE A 174 -6.28 -5.40 15.36
N GLY A 175 -5.57 -6.19 14.57
CA GLY A 175 -4.44 -6.99 15.06
C GLY A 175 -3.30 -7.07 14.07
N ILE A 176 -2.12 -7.35 14.63
CA ILE A 176 -0.88 -7.60 13.89
C ILE A 176 -0.28 -8.94 14.36
N PRO A 177 0.49 -9.63 13.50
CA PRO A 177 1.22 -10.82 13.92
C PRO A 177 2.11 -10.55 15.13
N LYS A 178 2.10 -11.48 16.08
CA LYS A 178 2.88 -11.37 17.30
C LYS A 178 4.37 -11.28 16.96
N GLY A 179 5.05 -10.26 17.53
CA GLY A 179 6.48 -10.02 17.31
C GLY A 179 6.84 -9.21 16.06
N GLN A 180 5.87 -8.81 15.22
CA GLN A 180 6.13 -8.00 14.02
C GLN A 180 5.88 -6.49 14.20
N GLY A 181 5.64 -6.05 15.43
CA GLY A 181 5.39 -4.65 15.73
C GLY A 181 4.70 -4.45 17.07
N GLU A 182 4.17 -3.24 17.26
CA GLU A 182 3.43 -2.84 18.44
C GLU A 182 2.27 -1.92 18.04
N ILE A 183 1.08 -2.18 18.58
CA ILE A 183 -0.07 -1.28 18.47
C ILE A 183 0.05 -0.23 19.57
N LEU A 184 0.39 0.99 19.18
CA LEU A 184 0.69 2.07 20.12
C LEU A 184 -0.55 2.86 20.55
N PHE A 185 -1.53 2.96 19.66
CA PHE A 185 -2.72 3.76 19.91
C PHE A 185 -3.89 3.30 19.05
N GLN A 186 -5.10 3.47 19.58
CA GLN A 186 -6.34 3.25 18.86
C GLN A 186 -7.30 4.44 19.10
N ALA A 187 -8.09 4.81 18.10
CA ALA A 187 -9.02 5.94 18.19
C ALA A 187 -10.17 5.79 17.19
N VAL A 188 -11.29 6.49 17.43
CA VAL A 188 -12.34 6.68 16.42
C VAL A 188 -12.47 8.16 16.12
N GLY A 189 -12.53 8.50 14.84
CA GLY A 189 -12.56 9.88 14.36
C GLY A 189 -13.33 10.03 13.06
N GLN A 190 -13.37 11.27 12.55
CA GLN A 190 -13.85 11.53 11.19
C GLN A 190 -12.88 10.93 10.18
N ARG A 191 -13.41 10.35 9.10
CA ARG A 191 -12.60 9.75 8.04
C ARG A 191 -11.72 10.81 7.33
N GLY A 192 -10.52 10.41 6.93
CA GLY A 192 -9.55 11.22 6.20
C GLY A 192 -8.62 12.08 7.06
N GLN A 193 -8.79 12.06 8.38
CA GLN A 193 -8.03 12.92 9.30
C GLN A 193 -7.77 12.22 10.63
N LEU A 194 -6.54 12.30 11.13
CA LEU A 194 -6.25 11.86 12.50
C LEU A 194 -7.07 12.68 13.52
N PRO A 195 -7.75 12.02 14.49
CA PRO A 195 -8.60 12.71 15.44
C PRO A 195 -7.80 13.54 16.45
N ASP A 196 -8.12 14.83 16.58
CA ASP A 196 -7.57 15.69 17.63
C ASP A 196 -8.06 15.27 19.03
N LYS A 197 -9.27 14.71 19.10
CA LYS A 197 -9.91 14.19 20.31
C LYS A 197 -10.70 12.94 19.95
N THR A 198 -10.65 11.94 20.84
CA THR A 198 -11.42 10.70 20.72
C THR A 198 -11.99 10.31 22.07
N VAL A 199 -13.13 9.62 22.08
CA VAL A 199 -13.66 8.92 23.23
C VAL A 199 -13.81 7.46 22.83
N ASN A 200 -12.88 6.62 23.30
CA ASN A 200 -12.90 5.19 22.99
C ASN A 200 -13.81 4.49 24.01
N GLU A 201 -14.83 3.81 23.52
CA GLU A 201 -15.78 3.06 24.34
C GLU A 201 -15.24 1.66 24.59
N TYR A 202 -15.03 1.33 25.87
CA TYR A 202 -14.52 0.02 26.31
C TYR A 202 -13.26 -0.46 25.56
N PRO A 203 -12.17 0.34 25.55
CA PRO A 203 -10.96 -0.03 24.82
C PRO A 203 -10.28 -1.24 25.47
N MET A 204 -9.93 -2.20 24.63
CA MET A 204 -9.16 -3.41 24.97
C MET A 204 -7.85 -3.38 24.20
N ASN A 205 -6.75 -3.76 24.85
CA ASN A 205 -5.43 -3.87 24.22
C ASN A 205 -4.76 -5.18 24.65
N GLY A 206 -3.85 -5.68 23.81
CA GLY A 206 -3.10 -6.90 24.12
C GLY A 206 -3.96 -8.17 24.06
N ILE A 207 -5.02 -8.16 23.25
CA ILE A 207 -5.83 -9.35 22.99
C ILE A 207 -4.95 -10.33 22.22
N GLU A 208 -4.71 -11.51 22.78
CA GLU A 208 -4.05 -12.60 22.08
C GLU A 208 -5.09 -13.45 21.36
N LEU A 209 -4.85 -13.76 20.09
CA LEU A 209 -5.73 -14.59 19.28
C LEU A 209 -4.93 -15.37 18.24
N GLU A 210 -5.48 -16.49 17.77
CA GLU A 210 -4.88 -17.35 16.76
C GLU A 210 -5.83 -17.44 15.57
N ILE A 211 -5.34 -17.15 14.36
CA ILE A 211 -6.10 -17.27 13.11
C ILE A 211 -5.29 -18.13 12.15
N ASN A 212 -5.87 -19.23 11.69
CA ASN A 212 -5.24 -20.17 10.76
C ASN A 212 -3.85 -20.67 11.21
N GLY A 213 -3.60 -20.75 12.52
CA GLY A 213 -2.32 -21.18 13.10
C GLY A 213 -1.30 -20.05 13.33
N ASP A 214 -1.61 -18.81 12.92
CA ASP A 214 -0.78 -17.65 13.19
C ASP A 214 -1.25 -16.90 14.45
N GLU A 215 -0.31 -16.55 15.32
CA GLU A 215 -0.58 -15.78 16.54
C GLU A 215 -0.59 -14.27 16.28
N TYR A 216 -1.59 -13.57 16.82
CA TYR A 216 -1.76 -12.13 16.69
C TYR A 216 -1.85 -11.46 18.07
N VAL A 217 -1.45 -10.20 18.10
CA VAL A 217 -1.78 -9.26 19.18
C VAL A 217 -2.70 -8.19 18.62
N ALA A 218 -3.85 -8.00 19.29
CA ALA A 218 -4.91 -7.11 18.84
C ALA A 218 -5.35 -6.10 19.90
N CYS A 219 -6.05 -5.09 19.41
CA CYS A 219 -6.79 -4.13 20.20
C CYS A 219 -8.22 -4.00 19.63
N ALA A 220 -9.16 -3.64 20.49
CA ALA A 220 -10.55 -3.48 20.11
C ALA A 220 -11.24 -2.38 20.91
N LEU A 221 -12.36 -1.88 20.38
CA LEU A 221 -13.26 -0.95 21.06
C LEU A 221 -14.71 -1.16 20.60
N LYS A 222 -15.66 -0.63 21.36
CA LYS A 222 -17.11 -0.81 21.12
C LYS A 222 -17.79 0.37 20.43
N ASN A 223 -17.05 1.41 20.05
CA ASN A 223 -17.62 2.52 19.29
C ASN A 223 -18.27 2.00 18.00
N THR A 224 -19.47 2.47 17.71
CA THR A 224 -20.03 2.33 16.37
C THR A 224 -19.21 3.14 15.38
N VAL A 225 -18.80 2.53 14.26
CA VAL A 225 -18.07 3.20 13.18
C VAL A 225 -18.94 3.24 11.93
N SER A 226 -19.32 4.44 11.51
CA SER A 226 -20.09 4.68 10.28
C SER A 226 -19.19 4.90 9.07
N ASP A 227 -19.78 5.05 7.88
CA ASP A 227 -19.05 5.38 6.64
C ASP A 227 -18.44 6.80 6.63
N GLN A 228 -18.83 7.67 7.57
CA GLN A 228 -18.22 8.99 7.79
C GLN A 228 -17.11 8.98 8.85
N GLN A 229 -16.98 7.87 9.57
CA GLN A 229 -15.97 7.69 10.60
C GLN A 229 -14.95 6.66 10.17
N ALA A 230 -13.86 6.61 10.92
CA ALA A 230 -12.86 5.57 10.81
C ALA A 230 -12.28 5.21 12.18
N TYR A 231 -11.86 3.95 12.29
CA TYR A 231 -11.04 3.40 13.35
C TYR A 231 -9.56 3.58 12.99
N TYR A 232 -8.88 4.39 13.78
CA TYR A 232 -7.49 4.78 13.59
C TYR A 232 -6.57 3.98 14.48
N ILE A 233 -5.54 3.35 13.90
CA ILE A 233 -4.56 2.56 14.65
C ILE A 233 -3.15 3.03 14.35
N LYS A 234 -2.42 3.45 15.39
CA LYS A 234 -0.99 3.73 15.29
C LYS A 234 -0.21 2.43 15.47
N VAL A 235 0.63 2.10 14.50
CA VAL A 235 1.48 0.91 14.56
C VAL A 235 2.94 1.30 14.47
N LYS A 236 3.78 0.71 15.34
CA LYS A 236 5.23 0.68 15.19
C LYS A 236 5.65 -0.67 14.64
N GLY A 237 6.60 -0.69 13.70
CA GLY A 237 7.02 -1.91 12.99
C GLY A 237 6.31 -2.07 11.65
N PHE A 238 6.60 -3.16 10.93
CA PHE A 238 6.18 -3.34 9.53
C PHE A 238 5.54 -4.72 9.38
N PRO A 239 4.31 -4.91 9.90
CA PRO A 239 3.68 -6.21 9.97
C PRO A 239 3.41 -6.76 8.56
N SER A 240 3.62 -8.07 8.38
CA SER A 240 3.44 -8.76 7.09
C SER A 240 1.98 -8.86 6.67
N ASN A 241 1.07 -8.79 7.64
CA ASN A 241 -0.36 -8.72 7.42
C ASN A 241 -1.03 -7.99 8.60
N ILE A 242 -2.29 -7.65 8.42
CA ILE A 242 -3.14 -7.11 9.46
C ILE A 242 -4.46 -7.87 9.46
N ILE A 243 -5.11 -7.92 10.62
CA ILE A 243 -6.48 -8.38 10.74
C ILE A 243 -7.37 -7.22 11.16
N ILE A 244 -8.57 -7.21 10.60
CA ILE A 244 -9.57 -6.18 10.84
C ILE A 244 -10.90 -6.89 10.96
N GLY A 245 -11.72 -6.52 11.93
CA GLY A 245 -13.05 -7.09 12.04
C GLY A 245 -13.90 -6.35 13.04
N ASP A 246 -15.09 -6.88 13.26
CA ASP A 246 -15.96 -6.43 14.34
C ASP A 246 -15.34 -6.71 15.72
N HIS A 247 -15.94 -6.12 16.75
CA HIS A 247 -15.55 -6.41 18.12
C HIS A 247 -15.65 -7.93 18.42
N PRO A 248 -14.70 -8.54 19.14
CA PRO A 248 -14.63 -10.00 19.32
C PRO A 248 -15.80 -10.62 20.11
N GLU A 249 -16.59 -9.79 20.81
CA GLU A 249 -17.80 -10.25 21.53
C GLU A 249 -19.05 -10.40 20.62
N THR A 250 -18.92 -10.08 19.33
CA THR A 250 -20.02 -10.18 18.36
C THR A 250 -20.15 -11.62 17.86
N ALA A 251 -21.35 -12.20 17.90
CA ALA A 251 -21.56 -13.64 17.69
C ALA A 251 -21.14 -14.16 16.29
N ASP A 252 -21.16 -13.29 15.28
CA ASP A 252 -20.80 -13.59 13.89
C ASP A 252 -19.69 -12.62 13.40
N ALA A 253 -18.72 -12.30 14.25
CA ALA A 253 -17.66 -11.35 13.91
C ALA A 253 -16.86 -11.81 12.67
N GLU A 254 -17.01 -11.09 11.57
CA GLU A 254 -16.20 -11.29 10.36
C GLU A 254 -14.82 -10.69 10.56
N VAL A 255 -13.78 -11.45 10.19
CA VAL A 255 -12.39 -11.00 10.26
C VAL A 255 -11.79 -11.02 8.86
N HIS A 256 -11.41 -9.85 8.38
CA HIS A 256 -10.67 -9.64 7.15
C HIS A 256 -9.18 -9.70 7.44
N CYS A 257 -8.44 -10.52 6.69
CA CYS A 257 -6.99 -10.58 6.73
C CYS A 257 -6.41 -9.91 5.48
N ILE A 258 -5.57 -8.90 5.67
CA ILE A 258 -4.93 -8.15 4.58
C ILE A 258 -3.43 -8.38 4.63
N GLN A 259 -2.89 -8.98 3.58
CA GLN A 259 -1.46 -9.25 3.44
C GLN A 259 -0.74 -8.01 2.89
N LEU A 260 0.29 -7.55 3.61
CA LEU A 260 1.08 -6.35 3.31
C LEU A 260 2.48 -6.68 2.76
N SER A 261 3.05 -7.86 3.04
CA SER A 261 4.33 -8.29 2.48
C SER A 261 4.32 -9.77 2.12
#